data_AF-A0A3C1KZ19-F1
#
_entry.id   AF-A0A3C1KZ19-F1
#
_cell.length_a   1.000
_cell.length_b   1.000
_cell.length_c   1.000
_cell.angle_alpha   90.00
_cell.angle_beta   90.00
_cell.angle_gamma   90.00
#
_symmetry.space_group_name_H-M   'P 1'
#
loop_
_entity.id
_entity.type
_entity.pdbx_description
1 polymer ?
#
loop_
_entity_poly.entity_id
_entity_poly.type
_entity_poly.pdbx_seq_one_letter_code
_entity_poly.pdbx_strand_id
1 'polypeptide(L)'
;SFGKAECVTECSASQACCSATGTYEPKGTKCGNSSVKTETKCSSSAKGGDILERDAYYGCTGKSSSCSYSSTNYVWQAWKVKETCEKYETCEKKFSSPSCTSVCKPQSACCTALGEYETKGTQCSKSTSKTETKCSATGKEVLERKASRGCTGSSESCSYSSSNYVWSDWKTKKKCSSSQICKGTSSHYCGSK
;
A
#
# COMPACT_ATOMS: atom_id res chain seq x y z
N SER A 1 -37.31 52.02 -47.66
CA SER A 1 -36.01 51.48 -47.25
C SER A 1 -36.22 50.32 -46.31
N PHE A 2 -35.80 49.11 -46.68
CA PHE A 2 -35.74 47.98 -45.75
C PHE A 2 -34.57 48.25 -44.80
N GLY A 3 -34.87 48.48 -43.52
CA GLY A 3 -33.86 48.71 -42.49
C GLY A 3 -32.93 47.49 -42.42
N LYS A 4 -31.61 47.76 -42.39
CA LYS A 4 -30.58 46.75 -42.13
C LYS A 4 -31.00 45.92 -40.92
N ALA A 5 -31.05 44.60 -41.05
CA ALA A 5 -31.05 43.71 -39.91
C ALA A 5 -29.70 43.91 -39.19
N GLU A 6 -29.69 44.68 -38.11
CA GLU A 6 -28.54 44.74 -37.22
C GLU A 6 -28.41 43.37 -36.56
N CYS A 7 -27.23 42.75 -36.71
CA CYS A 7 -26.92 41.51 -36.00
C CYS A 7 -26.81 41.86 -34.51
N VAL A 8 -27.90 41.67 -33.76
CA VAL A 8 -27.90 41.88 -32.32
C VAL A 8 -27.08 40.77 -31.69
N THR A 9 -25.88 41.10 -31.24
CA THR A 9 -25.03 40.21 -30.45
C THR A 9 -25.46 40.26 -28.99
N GLU A 10 -25.60 39.11 -28.35
CA GLU A 10 -25.96 38.96 -26.94
C GLU A 10 -24.81 39.36 -25.99
N CYS A 11 -23.57 39.30 -26.49
CA CYS A 11 -22.37 39.62 -25.73
C CYS A 11 -21.17 39.98 -26.63
N SER A 12 -20.12 40.54 -26.03
CA SER A 12 -18.86 40.80 -26.73
C SER A 12 -18.02 39.52 -26.79
N ALA A 13 -17.53 39.15 -27.98
CA ALA A 13 -16.70 37.97 -28.22
C ALA A 13 -15.39 37.91 -27.39
N SER A 14 -14.98 39.03 -26.78
CA SER A 14 -13.86 39.08 -25.83
C SER A 14 -14.20 38.58 -24.42
N GLN A 15 -15.47 38.35 -24.11
CA GLN A 15 -15.93 37.89 -22.80
C GLN A 15 -15.87 36.37 -22.70
N ALA A 16 -15.55 35.86 -21.51
CA ALA A 16 -15.20 34.45 -21.30
C ALA A 16 -16.34 33.45 -21.60
N CYS A 17 -17.61 33.86 -21.52
CA CYS A 17 -18.78 33.05 -21.87
C CYS A 17 -19.51 33.59 -23.10
N CYS A 18 -18.77 34.17 -24.04
CA CYS A 18 -19.29 34.62 -25.31
C CYS A 18 -18.57 33.92 -26.45
N SER A 19 -19.35 33.44 -27.41
CA SER A 19 -18.81 32.85 -28.64
C SER A 19 -18.18 33.91 -29.53
N ALA A 20 -17.37 33.48 -30.49
CA ALA A 20 -16.80 34.36 -31.51
C ALA A 20 -17.88 35.09 -32.35
N THR A 21 -19.10 34.54 -32.42
CA THR A 21 -20.23 35.13 -33.14
C THR A 21 -21.10 36.05 -32.27
N GLY A 22 -20.71 36.29 -31.00
CA GLY A 22 -21.41 37.21 -30.11
C GLY A 22 -22.67 36.62 -29.45
N THR A 23 -22.74 35.29 -29.30
CA THR A 23 -23.83 34.59 -28.59
C THR A 23 -23.32 34.01 -27.28
N TYR A 24 -24.20 33.81 -26.30
CA TYR A 24 -23.76 33.17 -25.05
C TYR A 24 -23.27 31.74 -25.29
N GLU A 25 -22.15 31.39 -24.65
CA GLU A 25 -21.65 30.02 -24.60
C GLU A 25 -22.66 29.13 -23.85
N PRO A 26 -22.90 27.89 -24.32
CA PRO A 26 -23.87 27.00 -23.69
C PRO A 26 -23.51 26.70 -22.24
N LYS A 27 -24.54 26.31 -21.47
CA LYS A 27 -24.34 25.91 -20.08
C LYS A 27 -23.36 24.74 -20.02
N GLY A 28 -22.34 24.86 -19.17
CA GLY A 28 -21.30 23.84 -19.01
C GLY A 28 -20.05 24.05 -19.86
N THR A 29 -19.97 25.11 -20.67
CA THR A 29 -18.70 25.53 -21.26
C THR A 29 -17.73 25.95 -20.16
N LYS A 30 -16.50 25.40 -20.17
CA LYS A 30 -15.43 25.74 -19.23
C LYS A 30 -15.06 27.21 -19.37
N CYS A 31 -15.01 27.90 -18.24
CA CYS A 31 -14.70 29.32 -18.16
C CYS A 31 -13.40 29.55 -17.36
N GLY A 32 -12.37 30.07 -18.02
CA GLY A 32 -11.06 30.33 -17.43
C GLY A 32 -10.11 29.12 -17.42
N ASN A 33 -8.86 29.38 -17.03
CA ASN A 33 -7.76 28.39 -17.08
C ASN A 33 -7.34 27.85 -15.72
N SER A 34 -7.79 28.45 -14.61
CA SER A 34 -7.45 28.03 -13.26
C SER A 34 -8.54 27.13 -12.69
N SER A 35 -8.15 25.98 -12.12
CA SER A 35 -9.10 25.14 -11.41
C SER A 35 -9.57 25.84 -10.13
N VAL A 36 -10.83 25.66 -9.80
CA VAL A 36 -11.49 26.26 -8.63
C VAL A 36 -11.68 25.25 -7.51
N LYS A 37 -11.60 23.96 -7.85
CA LYS A 37 -11.67 22.85 -6.93
C LYS A 37 -10.99 21.64 -7.56
N THR A 38 -10.30 20.86 -6.75
CA THR A 38 -9.75 19.57 -7.11
C THR A 38 -10.37 18.52 -6.22
N GLU A 39 -10.76 17.39 -6.80
CA GLU A 39 -11.28 16.23 -6.07
C GLU A 39 -10.40 15.02 -6.32
N THR A 40 -10.25 14.20 -5.29
CA THR A 40 -9.53 12.93 -5.36
C THR A 40 -10.41 11.79 -4.84
N LYS A 41 -10.25 10.60 -5.43
CA LYS A 41 -10.93 9.38 -4.99
C LYS A 41 -10.10 8.14 -5.32
N CYS A 42 -10.42 7.02 -4.69
CA CYS A 42 -9.94 5.72 -5.14
C CYS A 42 -10.74 5.25 -6.36
N SER A 43 -10.07 4.65 -7.33
CA SER A 43 -10.71 3.92 -8.43
C SER A 43 -11.39 2.64 -7.94
N SER A 44 -10.79 1.99 -6.92
CA SER A 44 -11.28 0.80 -6.24
C SER A 44 -10.69 0.75 -4.83
N SER A 45 -11.41 0.13 -3.88
CA SER A 45 -10.87 -0.21 -2.55
C SER A 45 -10.16 -1.57 -2.51
N ALA A 46 -10.13 -2.29 -3.63
CA ALA A 46 -9.35 -3.52 -3.76
C ALA A 46 -7.86 -3.21 -3.93
N LYS A 47 -7.02 -4.25 -3.75
CA LYS A 47 -5.57 -4.12 -4.00
C LYS A 47 -5.30 -3.73 -5.45
N GLY A 48 -4.33 -2.84 -5.67
CA GLY A 48 -3.97 -2.28 -6.98
C GLY A 48 -4.95 -1.23 -7.52
N GLY A 49 -5.84 -0.66 -6.69
CA GLY A 49 -6.69 0.45 -7.08
C GLY A 49 -5.91 1.77 -7.14
N ASP A 50 -5.99 2.50 -8.25
CA ASP A 50 -5.37 3.82 -8.41
C ASP A 50 -6.06 4.93 -7.61
N ILE A 51 -5.31 5.98 -7.29
CA ILE A 51 -5.84 7.28 -6.89
C ILE A 51 -6.15 8.10 -8.14
N LEU A 52 -7.41 8.51 -8.24
CA LEU A 52 -7.91 9.36 -9.31
C LEU A 52 -8.04 10.80 -8.83
N GLU A 53 -7.82 11.75 -9.73
CA GLU A 53 -8.00 13.18 -9.52
C GLU A 53 -8.85 13.78 -10.64
N ARG A 54 -9.64 14.80 -10.34
CA ARG A 54 -10.26 15.66 -11.34
C ARG A 54 -10.30 17.10 -10.87
N ASP A 55 -10.25 18.00 -11.82
CA ASP A 55 -10.36 19.43 -11.59
C ASP A 55 -11.75 19.93 -12.03
N ALA A 56 -12.29 20.87 -11.27
CA ALA A 56 -13.42 21.70 -11.65
C ALA A 56 -12.93 23.09 -12.04
N TYR A 57 -13.59 23.68 -13.02
CA TYR A 57 -13.44 25.07 -13.43
C TYR A 57 -14.79 25.77 -13.29
N TYR A 58 -14.79 27.10 -13.25
CA TYR A 58 -16.04 27.83 -13.43
C TYR A 58 -16.65 27.51 -14.80
N GLY A 59 -17.96 27.66 -14.91
CA GLY A 59 -18.68 27.38 -16.14
C GLY A 59 -19.61 28.50 -16.56
N CYS A 60 -19.95 28.49 -17.84
CA CYS A 60 -20.95 29.36 -18.41
C CYS A 60 -22.37 28.89 -18.06
N THR A 61 -23.30 29.83 -17.92
CA THR A 61 -24.70 29.54 -17.57
C THR A 61 -25.61 29.38 -18.79
N GLY A 62 -25.15 29.75 -19.98
CA GLY A 62 -25.97 29.88 -21.18
C GLY A 62 -26.75 31.19 -21.27
N LYS A 63 -26.59 32.12 -20.32
CA LYS A 63 -27.38 33.36 -20.22
C LYS A 63 -26.57 34.59 -19.77
N SER A 64 -25.26 34.43 -19.61
CA SER A 64 -24.36 35.47 -19.14
C SER A 64 -23.05 35.37 -19.89
N SER A 65 -22.41 36.51 -20.15
CA SER A 65 -21.09 36.57 -20.77
C SER A 65 -19.94 36.41 -19.78
N SER A 66 -20.23 36.38 -18.47
CA SER A 66 -19.28 36.12 -17.40
C SER A 66 -19.33 34.68 -16.87
N CYS A 67 -18.21 34.21 -16.31
CA CYS A 67 -18.16 32.93 -15.62
C CYS A 67 -19.13 32.92 -14.41
N SER A 68 -19.80 31.80 -14.18
CA SER A 68 -20.55 31.58 -12.94
C SER A 68 -19.64 31.06 -11.83
N TYR A 69 -19.64 31.75 -10.69
CA TYR A 69 -18.98 31.32 -9.45
C TYR A 69 -19.79 30.30 -8.63
N SER A 70 -21.04 30.01 -9.02
CA SER A 70 -21.85 28.96 -8.37
C SER A 70 -21.29 27.55 -8.63
N SER A 71 -21.17 26.75 -7.58
CA SER A 71 -20.72 25.35 -7.65
C SER A 71 -21.61 24.45 -8.51
N THR A 72 -22.89 24.81 -8.69
CA THR A 72 -23.84 24.09 -9.56
C THR A 72 -23.53 24.23 -11.05
N ASN A 73 -22.67 25.18 -11.41
CA ASN A 73 -22.24 25.44 -12.79
C ASN A 73 -20.76 25.11 -12.99
N TYR A 74 -20.12 24.41 -12.06
CA TYR A 74 -18.76 23.94 -12.26
C TYR A 74 -18.68 22.95 -13.42
N VAL A 75 -17.62 23.09 -14.21
CA VAL A 75 -17.31 22.19 -15.32
C VAL A 75 -16.21 21.24 -14.85
N TRP A 76 -16.60 20.01 -14.57
CA TRP A 76 -15.71 18.95 -14.14
C TRP A 76 -14.99 18.34 -15.33
N GLN A 77 -13.67 18.19 -15.23
CA GLN A 77 -12.91 17.38 -16.16
C GLN A 77 -13.11 15.88 -15.88
N ALA A 78 -12.70 15.05 -16.84
CA ALA A 78 -12.62 13.62 -16.65
C ALA A 78 -11.68 13.27 -15.49
N TRP A 79 -11.95 12.16 -14.82
CA TRP A 79 -11.02 11.60 -13.84
C TRP A 79 -9.76 11.13 -14.56
N LYS A 80 -8.59 11.54 -14.05
CA LYS A 80 -7.27 11.08 -14.47
C LYS A 80 -6.60 10.33 -13.33
N VAL A 81 -5.70 9.40 -13.66
CA VAL A 81 -4.84 8.75 -12.66
C VAL A 81 -3.86 9.79 -12.12
N LYS A 82 -3.85 9.97 -10.81
CA LYS A 82 -2.89 10.80 -10.08
C LYS A 82 -1.71 9.97 -9.59
N GLU A 83 -2.02 8.79 -9.05
CA GLU A 83 -1.04 7.88 -8.46
C GLU A 83 -1.55 6.45 -8.62
N THR A 84 -0.65 5.54 -8.98
CA THR A 84 -0.93 4.11 -9.11
C THR A 84 -0.49 3.41 -7.85
N CYS A 85 -1.41 2.75 -7.15
CA CYS A 85 -1.06 1.91 -6.01
C CYS A 85 -0.47 0.59 -6.51
N GLU A 86 0.52 0.07 -5.79
CA GLU A 86 1.10 -1.23 -6.12
C GLU A 86 0.06 -2.35 -5.99
N LYS A 87 0.31 -3.49 -6.66
CA LYS A 87 -0.63 -4.64 -6.67
C LYS A 87 -0.94 -5.23 -5.29
N TYR A 88 -0.12 -4.93 -4.28
CA TYR A 88 -0.29 -5.37 -2.90
C TYR A 88 -0.84 -4.26 -1.99
N GLU A 89 -0.95 -3.04 -2.49
CA GLU A 89 -1.47 -1.88 -1.78
C GLU A 89 -2.94 -1.67 -2.08
N THR A 90 -3.67 -1.19 -1.08
CA THR A 90 -5.06 -0.73 -1.20
C THR A 90 -5.09 0.79 -1.29
N CYS A 91 -5.93 1.34 -2.16
CA CYS A 91 -6.28 2.74 -2.08
C CYS A 91 -7.34 2.93 -1.00
N GLU A 92 -7.01 3.72 0.02
CA GLU A 92 -7.91 4.04 1.12
C GLU A 92 -7.99 5.55 1.31
N LYS A 93 -9.19 6.05 1.59
CA LYS A 93 -9.37 7.44 2.01
C LYS A 93 -8.97 7.60 3.46
N LYS A 94 -7.80 8.21 3.71
CA LYS A 94 -7.34 8.56 5.06
C LYS A 94 -7.52 10.06 5.29
N PHE A 95 -8.29 10.41 6.31
CA PHE A 95 -8.65 11.79 6.62
C PHE A 95 -9.32 12.50 5.42
N SER A 96 -8.61 13.44 4.78
CA SER A 96 -9.12 14.28 3.70
C SER A 96 -8.75 13.79 2.31
N SER A 97 -7.76 12.89 2.15
CA SER A 97 -7.25 12.45 0.85
C SER A 97 -7.04 10.94 0.77
N PRO A 98 -7.24 10.33 -0.40
CA PRO A 98 -6.83 8.95 -0.63
C PRO A 98 -5.31 8.80 -0.56
N SER A 99 -4.86 7.62 -0.15
CA SER A 99 -3.45 7.21 -0.08
C SER A 99 -3.34 5.72 -0.37
N CYS A 100 -2.24 5.29 -0.99
CA CYS A 100 -1.89 3.87 -1.11
C CYS A 100 -1.36 3.35 0.22
N THR A 101 -1.91 2.22 0.68
CA THR A 101 -1.59 1.63 1.98
C THR A 101 -1.37 0.13 1.84
N SER A 102 -0.45 -0.42 2.61
CA SER A 102 -0.28 -1.87 2.75
C SER A 102 -0.17 -2.24 4.23
N VAL A 103 -0.54 -3.48 4.55
CA VAL A 103 -0.38 -4.02 5.91
C VAL A 103 1.10 -4.24 6.21
N CYS A 104 1.85 -4.67 5.19
CA CYS A 104 3.29 -4.68 5.20
C CYS A 104 3.90 -4.44 3.84
N LYS A 105 5.11 -3.87 3.81
CA LYS A 105 5.97 -3.85 2.62
C LYS A 105 6.45 -5.27 2.21
N PRO A 106 6.12 -5.76 1.01
CA PRO A 106 6.66 -7.01 0.46
C PRO A 106 8.18 -7.04 0.48
N GLN A 107 8.75 -8.25 0.54
CA GLN A 107 10.19 -8.51 0.66
C GLN A 107 10.81 -8.14 2.02
N SER A 108 10.03 -7.56 2.94
CA SER A 108 10.40 -7.52 4.35
C SER A 108 10.45 -8.94 4.92
N ALA A 109 11.25 -9.14 5.98
CA ALA A 109 11.56 -10.47 6.51
C ALA A 109 10.34 -11.28 6.95
N CYS A 110 9.26 -10.61 7.35
CA CYS A 110 8.02 -11.23 7.82
C CYS A 110 6.79 -10.85 7.01
N CYS A 111 6.95 -10.65 5.70
CA CYS A 111 5.85 -10.26 4.84
C CYS A 111 5.81 -11.02 3.52
N THR A 112 4.59 -11.39 3.14
CA THR A 112 4.33 -12.08 1.89
C THR A 112 4.51 -11.14 0.69
N ALA A 113 4.60 -11.70 -0.51
CA ALA A 113 4.61 -10.93 -1.74
C ALA A 113 3.32 -10.11 -1.97
N LEU A 114 2.23 -10.46 -1.27
CA LEU A 114 0.94 -9.80 -1.34
C LEU A 114 0.78 -8.69 -0.29
N GLY A 115 1.85 -8.33 0.42
CA GLY A 115 1.86 -7.25 1.41
C GLY A 115 1.13 -7.59 2.71
N GLU A 116 1.03 -8.89 3.03
CA GLU A 116 0.42 -9.41 4.26
C GLU A 116 1.51 -9.90 5.21
N TYR A 117 1.22 -9.94 6.52
CA TYR A 117 2.15 -10.54 7.46
C TYR A 117 2.29 -12.04 7.22
N GLU A 118 3.53 -12.52 7.31
CA GLU A 118 3.83 -13.95 7.38
C GLU A 118 3.21 -14.59 8.62
N THR A 119 2.85 -15.86 8.52
CA THR A 119 2.26 -16.58 9.65
C THR A 119 3.20 -16.64 10.85
N LYS A 120 2.64 -16.69 12.05
CA LYS A 120 3.42 -16.86 13.27
C LYS A 120 4.26 -18.14 13.18
N GLY A 121 5.56 -18.02 13.43
CA GLY A 121 6.50 -19.14 13.33
C GLY A 121 7.12 -19.35 11.94
N THR A 122 6.79 -18.51 10.94
CA THR A 122 7.60 -18.45 9.70
C THR A 122 9.02 -18.02 10.06
N GLN A 123 10.03 -18.78 9.63
CA GLN A 123 11.43 -18.42 9.84
C GLN A 123 11.82 -17.21 8.99
N CYS A 124 12.32 -16.16 9.63
CA CYS A 124 12.65 -14.90 8.97
C CYS A 124 14.14 -14.51 9.08
N SER A 125 14.91 -15.27 9.87
CA SER A 125 16.36 -15.11 9.98
C SER A 125 17.09 -16.42 9.70
N LYS A 126 18.22 -16.33 9.00
CA LYS A 126 19.15 -17.46 8.83
C LYS A 126 20.08 -17.63 10.03
N SER A 127 20.20 -16.60 10.87
CA SER A 127 21.11 -16.62 12.02
C SER A 127 20.55 -17.46 13.15
N THR A 128 21.42 -18.29 13.73
CA THR A 128 21.09 -19.05 14.95
C THR A 128 21.00 -18.08 16.13
N SER A 129 19.84 -18.05 16.78
CA SER A 129 19.62 -17.25 18.00
C SER A 129 19.86 -18.05 19.27
N LYS A 130 19.60 -19.37 19.24
CA LYS A 130 19.85 -20.26 20.38
C LYS A 130 20.20 -21.66 19.88
N THR A 131 21.06 -22.34 20.64
CA THR A 131 21.41 -23.74 20.42
C THR A 131 21.06 -24.53 21.67
N GLU A 132 20.44 -25.68 21.50
CA GLU A 132 20.17 -26.62 22.58
C GLU A 132 20.82 -27.96 22.29
N THR A 133 21.31 -28.60 23.35
CA THR A 133 21.85 -29.96 23.29
C THR A 133 21.10 -30.85 24.27
N LYS A 134 20.97 -32.14 23.95
CA LYS A 134 20.47 -33.16 24.87
C LYS A 134 21.08 -34.51 24.57
N CYS A 135 21.00 -35.44 25.52
CA CYS A 135 21.27 -36.85 25.22
C CYS A 135 20.14 -37.48 24.43
N SER A 136 20.47 -38.40 23.52
CA SER A 136 19.49 -39.31 22.94
C SER A 136 18.91 -40.22 24.02
N ALA A 137 17.74 -40.82 23.76
CA ALA A 137 17.08 -41.71 24.71
C ALA A 137 17.95 -42.92 25.12
N THR A 138 18.85 -43.36 24.24
CA THR A 138 19.80 -44.46 24.51
C THR A 138 21.06 -44.01 25.25
N GLY A 139 21.25 -42.69 25.44
CA GLY A 139 22.47 -42.11 26.00
C GLY A 139 23.70 -42.26 25.10
N LYS A 140 23.57 -42.79 23.87
CA LYS A 140 24.71 -43.05 22.97
C LYS A 140 25.06 -41.87 22.06
N GLU A 141 24.23 -40.83 22.04
CA GLU A 141 24.42 -39.68 21.16
C GLU A 141 24.15 -38.37 21.90
N VAL A 142 24.91 -37.34 21.56
CA VAL A 142 24.57 -35.95 21.82
C VAL A 142 23.78 -35.44 20.63
N LEU A 143 22.54 -35.02 20.87
CA LEU A 143 21.67 -34.38 19.90
C LEU A 143 21.76 -32.86 20.03
N GLU A 144 21.66 -32.14 18.92
CA GLU A 144 21.62 -30.68 18.85
C GLU A 144 20.42 -30.23 18.02
N ARG A 145 19.79 -29.13 18.44
CA ARG A 145 18.88 -28.34 17.60
C ARG A 145 19.21 -26.87 17.71
N LYS A 146 18.87 -26.11 16.67
CA LYS A 146 19.08 -24.66 16.60
C LYS A 146 17.74 -23.97 16.48
N ALA A 147 17.62 -22.82 17.12
CA ALA A 147 16.53 -21.90 16.93
C ALA A 147 16.99 -20.71 16.09
N SER A 148 16.16 -20.32 15.14
CA SER A 148 16.24 -19.04 14.43
C SER A 148 15.07 -18.15 14.83
N ARG A 149 15.12 -16.87 14.48
CA ARG A 149 14.01 -15.95 14.73
C ARG A 149 12.86 -16.24 13.76
N GLY A 150 11.65 -16.19 14.30
CA GLY A 150 10.41 -16.31 13.55
C GLY A 150 9.58 -15.03 13.56
N CYS A 151 8.61 -15.00 12.65
CA CYS A 151 7.60 -13.97 12.55
C CYS A 151 6.55 -14.09 13.65
N THR A 152 5.98 -12.95 14.04
CA THR A 152 4.92 -12.90 15.06
C THR A 152 3.52 -13.12 14.47
N GLY A 153 3.34 -12.96 13.16
CA GLY A 153 2.01 -12.84 12.53
C GLY A 153 1.48 -11.40 12.42
N SER A 154 2.26 -10.40 12.88
CA SER A 154 1.75 -9.03 13.06
C SER A 154 2.83 -7.94 12.96
N SER A 155 4.01 -8.28 12.42
CA SER A 155 5.18 -7.41 12.37
C SER A 155 5.93 -7.67 11.08
N GLU A 156 6.47 -6.63 10.46
CA GLU A 156 7.30 -6.73 9.26
C GLU A 156 8.70 -7.31 9.55
N SER A 157 9.10 -7.28 10.82
CA SER A 157 10.42 -7.69 11.29
C SER A 157 10.39 -8.97 12.13
N CYS A 158 11.52 -9.65 12.15
CA CYS A 158 11.74 -10.83 13.00
C CYS A 158 11.55 -10.54 14.49
N SER A 159 10.87 -11.45 15.18
CA SER A 159 10.75 -11.37 16.63
C SER A 159 12.08 -11.73 17.33
N TYR A 160 12.43 -10.94 18.34
CA TYR A 160 13.54 -11.24 19.26
C TYR A 160 13.09 -12.11 20.44
N SER A 161 11.79 -12.30 20.63
CA SER A 161 11.24 -13.12 21.72
C SER A 161 11.49 -14.61 21.46
N SER A 162 11.96 -15.31 22.49
CA SER A 162 12.16 -16.77 22.46
C SER A 162 10.88 -17.56 22.23
N SER A 163 9.71 -17.00 22.55
CA SER A 163 8.41 -17.61 22.28
C SER A 163 8.05 -17.69 20.79
N ASN A 164 8.78 -16.97 19.93
CA ASN A 164 8.60 -16.97 18.47
C ASN A 164 9.81 -17.58 17.76
N TYR A 165 10.65 -18.34 18.46
CA TYR A 165 11.74 -19.06 17.83
C TYR A 165 11.21 -20.20 16.95
N VAL A 166 11.85 -20.37 15.80
CA VAL A 166 11.63 -21.50 14.90
C VAL A 166 12.74 -22.49 15.14
N TRP A 167 12.39 -23.66 15.68
CA TRP A 167 13.34 -24.71 16.03
C TRP A 167 13.55 -25.66 14.87
N SER A 168 14.82 -25.98 14.59
CA SER A 168 15.15 -27.13 13.75
C SER A 168 14.80 -28.43 14.44
N ASP A 169 14.70 -29.50 13.66
CA ASP A 169 14.71 -30.85 14.21
C ASP A 169 15.98 -31.12 15.01
N TRP A 170 15.87 -32.05 15.96
CA TRP A 170 17.03 -32.61 16.65
C TRP A 170 17.86 -33.43 15.68
N LYS A 171 19.16 -33.14 15.61
CA LYS A 171 20.13 -33.88 14.79
C LYS A 171 21.26 -34.41 15.66
N THR A 172 21.84 -35.53 15.28
CA THR A 172 23.03 -36.06 15.96
C THR A 172 24.21 -35.11 15.76
N LYS A 173 24.67 -34.51 16.85
CA LYS A 173 25.89 -33.70 16.89
C LYS A 173 27.13 -34.58 17.02
N LYS A 174 27.06 -35.58 17.90
CA LYS A 174 28.17 -36.48 18.19
C LYS A 174 27.67 -37.85 18.65
N LYS A 175 28.25 -38.92 18.11
CA LYS A 175 28.08 -40.28 18.63
C LYS A 175 29.15 -40.54 19.70
N CYS A 176 28.75 -41.13 20.82
CA CYS A 176 29.68 -41.52 21.87
C CYS A 176 30.36 -42.85 21.50
N SER A 177 31.63 -43.02 21.90
CA SER A 177 32.33 -44.29 21.71
C SER A 177 31.69 -45.41 22.56
N SER A 178 32.06 -46.66 22.31
CA SER A 178 31.52 -47.82 23.04
C SER A 178 31.73 -47.77 24.55
N SER A 179 32.78 -47.08 25.02
CA SER A 179 33.12 -46.86 26.44
C SER A 179 32.52 -45.58 27.02
N GLN A 180 31.82 -44.78 26.22
CA GLN A 180 31.25 -43.50 26.64
C GLN A 180 29.72 -43.52 26.65
N ILE A 181 29.15 -42.63 27.47
CA ILE A 181 27.73 -42.27 27.46
C ILE A 181 27.62 -40.74 27.47
N CYS A 182 26.52 -40.25 26.91
CA CYS A 182 26.17 -38.85 26.98
C CYS A 182 25.86 -38.46 28.44
N LYS A 183 26.52 -37.41 28.92
CA LYS A 183 26.39 -36.84 30.27
C LYS A 183 26.18 -35.32 30.17
N GLY A 184 25.69 -34.72 31.26
CA GLY A 184 25.51 -33.28 31.40
C GLY A 184 24.04 -32.86 31.52
N THR A 185 23.80 -31.73 32.18
CA THR A 185 22.45 -31.14 32.39
C THR A 185 22.27 -29.83 31.63
N SER A 186 23.32 -29.02 31.49
CA SER A 186 23.33 -27.74 30.76
C SER A 186 24.21 -27.75 29.50
N SER A 187 25.25 -28.59 29.49
CA SER A 187 26.11 -28.86 28.32
C SER A 187 26.33 -30.35 28.19
N HIS A 188 25.77 -30.96 27.14
CA HIS A 188 25.82 -32.41 26.96
C HIS A 188 27.08 -32.82 26.18
N TYR A 189 27.77 -33.84 26.68
CA TYR A 189 29.01 -34.36 26.10
C TYR A 189 29.13 -35.87 26.30
N CYS A 190 29.98 -36.52 25.51
CA CYS A 190 30.31 -37.94 25.72
C CYS A 190 31.39 -38.07 26.80
N GLY A 191 31.06 -38.67 27.93
CA GLY A 191 31.98 -39.01 29.02
C GLY A 191 32.07 -40.52 29.20
N SER A 192 33.13 -41.01 29.84
CA SER A 192 33.24 -42.44 30.19
C SER A 192 32.02 -42.90 30.98
N LYS A 193 31.58 -44.14 30.78
CA LYS A 193 30.47 -44.76 31.52
C LYS A 193 30.61 -44.53 33.02
#